data_AF-A0A443QVR7-F1
#
_entry.id   AF-A0A443QVR7-F1
#
_cell.length_a   1.000
_cell.length_b   1.000
_cell.length_c   1.000
_cell.angle_alpha   90.00
_cell.angle_beta   90.00
_cell.angle_gamma   90.00
#
_symmetry.space_group_name_H-M   'P 1'
#
loop_
_entity.id
_entity.type
_entity.pdbx_description
1 polymer ?
#
loop_
_entity_poly.entity_id
_entity_poly.type
_entity_poly.pdbx_seq_one_letter_code
_entity_poly.pdbx_strand_id
1 'polypeptide(L)'
;MVAITNISLSPETEILVNDDVYYSKLGKVLLSTPKRVFGNYIAWRLIEYFGKYSSESLRNCRFQFEKITSGLKGISNRWEFCFDLLASKLPHLIGRLYVDNYFNEMAKKDVQNLVFEIKKQLRLKIANSVWIDEKTRFQALSKLNYDFSIQTNENSQLHQMLAVVGYQSWIKNDTQLEAYYFELDQIRSSNFLDAVLEMDRANTLREFRKLQQLSARETK
;
A
#
# COMPACT_ATOMS: atom_id res chain seq x y z
N MET A 1 2.80 -10.66 -23.14
CA MET A 1 2.66 -10.58 -21.67
C MET A 1 1.27 -10.07 -21.35
N VAL A 2 0.37 -11.02 -21.06
CA VAL A 2 -0.61 -10.94 -19.97
C VAL A 2 -1.47 -9.66 -19.89
N ALA A 3 -2.46 -9.57 -20.78
CA ALA A 3 -3.63 -8.71 -20.59
C ALA A 3 -4.59 -9.40 -19.58
N ILE A 4 -4.42 -9.17 -18.28
CA ILE A 4 -5.40 -9.66 -17.26
C ILE A 4 -6.39 -8.54 -16.89
N THR A 5 -6.13 -7.30 -17.30
CA THR A 5 -7.08 -6.19 -17.16
C THR A 5 -7.42 -5.65 -18.54
N ASN A 6 -8.71 -5.52 -18.87
CA ASN A 6 -9.21 -4.82 -20.07
C ASN A 6 -8.97 -3.30 -19.96
N ILE A 7 -7.74 -2.89 -19.63
CA ILE A 7 -7.33 -1.49 -19.58
C ILE A 7 -6.66 -1.19 -20.92
N SER A 8 -7.34 -0.40 -21.75
CA SER A 8 -6.76 0.14 -22.97
C SER A 8 -5.93 1.36 -22.62
N LEU A 9 -4.62 1.28 -22.83
CA LEU A 9 -3.74 2.43 -22.76
C LEU A 9 -3.71 3.11 -24.13
N SER A 10 -4.02 4.41 -24.16
CA SER A 10 -3.89 5.24 -25.36
C SER A 10 -2.56 6.01 -25.33
N PRO A 11 -2.08 6.54 -26.47
CA PRO A 11 -0.94 7.46 -26.50
C PRO A 11 -1.14 8.72 -25.64
N GLU A 12 -2.38 9.07 -25.32
CA GLU A 12 -2.78 10.22 -24.49
C GLU A 12 -2.78 9.88 -22.99
N THR A 13 -2.50 8.63 -22.60
CA THR A 13 -2.51 8.24 -21.19
C THR A 13 -1.38 8.93 -20.43
N GLU A 14 -1.75 9.73 -19.43
CA GLU A 14 -0.80 10.41 -18.57
C GLU A 14 -0.09 9.41 -17.65
N ILE A 15 1.25 9.52 -17.56
CA ILE A 15 2.09 8.68 -16.70
C ILE A 15 2.98 9.62 -15.89
N LEU A 16 2.83 9.57 -14.56
CA LEU A 16 3.73 10.27 -13.64
C LEU A 16 5.11 9.59 -13.65
N VAL A 17 6.11 10.27 -14.20
CA VAL A 17 7.51 9.83 -14.19
C VAL A 17 8.24 10.51 -13.04
N ASN A 18 8.53 9.75 -11.97
CA ASN A 18 9.14 10.30 -10.76
C ASN A 18 10.63 10.65 -10.90
N ASP A 19 11.38 9.96 -11.78
CA ASP A 19 12.82 10.17 -12.00
C ASP A 19 13.16 9.98 -13.48
N ASP A 20 13.09 11.07 -14.23
CA ASP A 20 13.35 11.10 -15.67
C ASP A 20 14.81 10.71 -16.01
N VAL A 21 15.77 11.12 -15.16
CA VAL A 21 17.18 10.82 -15.33
C VAL A 21 17.44 9.32 -15.22
N TYR A 22 16.81 8.64 -14.26
CA TYR A 22 16.90 7.19 -14.10
C TYR A 22 16.41 6.47 -15.35
N TYR A 23 15.20 6.78 -15.84
CA TYR A 23 14.64 6.09 -17.01
C TYR A 23 15.43 6.36 -18.29
N SER A 24 15.93 7.58 -18.48
CA SER A 24 16.82 7.93 -19.60
C SER A 24 18.12 7.11 -19.59
N LYS A 25 18.75 6.96 -18.42
CA LYS A 25 19.96 6.13 -18.26
C LYS A 25 19.66 4.63 -18.35
N LEU A 26 18.52 4.19 -17.84
CA LEU A 26 18.09 2.79 -17.89
C LEU A 26 17.99 2.32 -19.34
N GLY A 27 17.39 3.12 -20.23
CA GLY A 27 17.32 2.80 -21.66
C GLY A 27 18.69 2.53 -22.28
N LYS A 28 19.70 3.35 -21.93
CA LYS A 28 21.09 3.16 -22.40
C LYS A 28 21.69 1.86 -21.88
N VAL A 29 21.54 1.58 -20.58
CA VAL A 29 22.03 0.34 -19.96
C VAL A 29 21.38 -0.89 -20.58
N LEU A 30 20.07 -0.86 -20.83
CA LEU A 30 19.35 -1.97 -21.44
C LEU A 30 19.83 -2.25 -22.88
N LEU A 31 20.13 -1.21 -23.66
CA LEU A 31 20.65 -1.35 -25.02
C LEU A 31 22.11 -1.83 -25.06
N SER A 32 22.93 -1.43 -24.09
CA SER A 32 24.36 -1.79 -24.05
C SER A 32 24.66 -3.12 -23.35
N THR A 33 23.69 -3.69 -22.62
CA THR A 33 23.91 -4.90 -21.82
C THR A 33 23.57 -6.16 -22.63
N PRO A 34 24.44 -7.19 -22.65
CA PRO A 34 24.12 -8.45 -23.31
C PRO A 34 22.86 -9.09 -22.74
N LYS A 35 21.99 -9.61 -23.63
CA LYS A 35 20.71 -10.25 -23.24
C LYS A 35 20.88 -11.34 -22.16
N ARG A 36 21.99 -12.10 -22.20
CA ARG A 36 22.31 -13.13 -21.19
C ARG A 36 22.51 -12.52 -19.80
N VAL A 37 23.20 -11.39 -19.69
CA VAL A 37 23.44 -10.71 -18.41
C VAL A 37 22.12 -10.20 -17.85
N PHE A 38 21.28 -9.60 -18.69
CA PHE A 38 19.95 -9.15 -18.30
C PHE A 38 19.03 -10.31 -17.85
N GLY A 39 19.04 -11.42 -18.59
CA GLY A 39 18.29 -12.63 -18.23
C GLY A 39 18.73 -13.21 -16.89
N ASN A 40 20.05 -13.28 -16.64
CA ASN A 40 20.59 -13.71 -15.36
C ASN A 40 20.18 -12.77 -14.21
N TYR A 41 20.21 -11.46 -14.44
CA TYR A 41 19.77 -10.48 -13.45
C TYR A 41 18.29 -10.67 -13.10
N ILE A 42 17.39 -10.78 -14.09
CA ILE A 42 15.97 -11.03 -13.84
C ILE A 42 15.77 -12.35 -13.08
N ALA A 43 16.43 -13.43 -13.51
CA ALA A 43 16.35 -14.72 -12.83
C ALA A 43 16.79 -14.62 -11.36
N TRP A 44 17.89 -13.90 -11.09
CA TRP A 44 18.34 -13.63 -9.73
C TRP A 44 17.31 -12.85 -8.90
N ARG A 45 16.71 -11.79 -9.45
CA ARG A 45 15.65 -11.03 -8.76
C ARG A 45 14.45 -11.90 -8.43
N LEU A 46 14.05 -12.82 -9.32
CA LEU A 46 12.97 -13.77 -9.08
C LEU A 46 13.34 -14.78 -7.97
N ILE A 47 14.56 -15.33 -8.00
CA ILE A 47 15.04 -16.26 -6.97
C ILE A 47 15.10 -15.56 -5.60
N GLU A 48 15.58 -14.32 -5.55
CA GLU A 48 15.67 -13.54 -4.31
C GLU A 48 14.28 -13.27 -3.70
N TYR A 49 13.30 -12.91 -4.54
CA TYR A 49 11.93 -12.66 -4.11
C TYR A 49 11.17 -13.94 -3.73
N PHE A 50 11.17 -14.97 -4.59
CA PHE A 50 10.41 -16.20 -4.39
C PHE A 50 11.14 -17.24 -3.53
N GLY A 51 12.45 -17.09 -3.31
CA GLY A 51 13.27 -18.05 -2.57
C GLY A 51 12.76 -18.32 -1.16
N LYS A 52 12.15 -17.32 -0.50
CA LYS A 52 11.52 -17.47 0.83
C LYS A 52 10.31 -18.41 0.86
N TYR A 53 9.68 -18.64 -0.28
CA TYR A 53 8.52 -19.53 -0.44
C TYR A 53 8.92 -20.91 -1.00
N SER A 54 10.20 -21.11 -1.34
CA SER A 54 10.69 -22.31 -2.01
C SER A 54 11.17 -23.39 -1.03
N SER A 55 11.98 -24.35 -1.49
CA SER A 55 12.58 -25.41 -0.69
C SER A 55 13.46 -24.87 0.45
N GLU A 56 13.73 -25.72 1.45
CA GLU A 56 14.61 -25.36 2.57
C GLU A 56 16.02 -24.95 2.12
N SER A 57 16.59 -25.63 1.13
CA SER A 57 17.92 -25.30 0.60
C SER A 57 17.99 -23.88 0.03
N LEU A 58 16.97 -23.47 -0.74
CA LEU A 58 16.89 -22.11 -1.29
C LEU A 58 16.63 -21.07 -0.19
N ARG A 59 15.76 -21.38 0.78
CA ARG A 59 15.53 -20.50 1.94
C ARG A 59 16.80 -20.30 2.75
N ASN A 60 17.58 -21.36 2.99
CA ASN A 60 18.85 -21.28 3.72
C ASN A 60 19.89 -20.46 2.95
N CYS A 61 20.00 -20.63 1.63
CA CYS A 61 20.88 -19.82 0.78
C CYS A 61 20.51 -18.33 0.86
N ARG A 62 19.22 -18.01 0.72
CA ARG A 62 18.70 -16.64 0.88
C ARG A 62 18.99 -16.08 2.27
N PHE A 63 18.82 -16.88 3.32
CA PHE A 63 19.11 -16.47 4.69
C PHE A 63 20.59 -16.10 4.89
N GLN A 64 21.54 -16.83 4.29
CA GLN A 64 22.96 -16.45 4.35
C GLN A 64 23.21 -15.09 3.70
N PHE A 65 22.55 -14.81 2.57
CA PHE A 65 22.63 -13.51 1.92
C PHE A 65 22.03 -12.39 2.79
N GLU A 66 20.86 -12.60 3.39
CA GLU A 66 20.22 -11.63 4.31
C GLU A 66 21.05 -11.41 5.58
N LYS A 67 21.65 -12.46 6.14
CA LYS A 67 22.53 -12.35 7.30
C LYS A 67 23.68 -11.35 7.06
N ILE A 68 24.25 -11.35 5.85
CA ILE A 68 25.34 -10.44 5.48
C ILE A 68 24.80 -9.04 5.13
N THR A 69 23.71 -8.97 4.38
CA THR A 69 23.23 -7.69 3.80
C THR A 69 22.32 -6.88 4.72
N SER A 70 21.53 -7.55 5.56
CA SER A 70 20.58 -6.91 6.49
C SER A 70 20.88 -7.19 7.96
N GLY A 71 21.90 -8.02 8.26
CA GLY A 71 22.28 -8.34 9.64
C GLY A 71 21.31 -9.27 10.35
N LEU A 72 20.50 -10.04 9.60
CA LEU A 72 19.48 -10.92 10.15
C LEU A 72 20.13 -12.01 11.04
N LYS A 73 19.66 -12.10 12.29
CA LYS A 73 20.28 -12.96 13.32
C LYS A 73 19.77 -14.40 13.34
N GLY A 74 18.59 -14.65 12.79
CA GLY A 74 17.96 -15.97 12.82
C GLY A 74 16.80 -16.07 11.83
N ILE A 75 16.42 -17.32 11.52
CA ILE A 75 15.25 -17.62 10.69
C ILE A 75 14.02 -17.59 11.62
N SER A 76 12.96 -16.88 11.22
CA SER A 76 11.71 -16.85 11.99
C SER A 76 11.05 -18.24 12.04
N ASN A 77 10.25 -18.47 13.08
CA ASN A 77 9.49 -19.70 13.16
C ASN A 77 8.52 -19.80 11.99
N ARG A 78 8.21 -21.02 11.53
CA ARG A 78 7.39 -21.20 10.32
C ARG A 78 6.01 -20.57 10.44
N TRP A 79 5.40 -20.61 11.63
CA TRP A 79 4.09 -20.01 11.87
C TRP A 79 4.14 -18.48 11.84
N GLU A 80 5.19 -17.86 12.38
CA GLU A 80 5.40 -16.40 12.34
C GLU A 80 5.53 -15.94 10.89
N PHE A 81 6.35 -16.63 10.10
CA PHE A 81 6.49 -16.35 8.67
C PHE A 81 5.15 -16.43 7.93
N CYS A 82 4.35 -17.47 8.19
CA CYS A 82 3.03 -17.59 7.58
C CYS A 82 2.08 -16.48 8.01
N PHE A 83 2.11 -16.11 9.30
CA PHE A 83 1.32 -15.00 9.83
C PHE A 83 1.71 -13.67 9.18
N ASP A 84 3.00 -13.32 9.15
CA ASP A 84 3.51 -12.09 8.56
C ASP A 84 3.17 -12.01 7.06
N LEU A 85 3.25 -13.14 6.36
CA LEU A 85 2.84 -13.23 4.97
C LEU A 85 1.36 -12.91 4.81
N LEU A 86 0.48 -13.54 5.58
CA LEU A 86 -0.96 -13.28 5.52
C LEU A 86 -1.29 -11.85 5.94
N ALA A 87 -0.66 -11.32 6.99
CA ALA A 87 -0.83 -9.94 7.42
C ALA A 87 -0.39 -8.94 6.34
N SER A 88 0.66 -9.24 5.59
CA SER A 88 1.12 -8.41 4.46
C SER A 88 0.20 -8.48 3.25
N LYS A 89 -0.33 -9.67 2.90
CA LYS A 89 -1.17 -9.87 1.71
C LYS A 89 -2.64 -9.53 1.96
N LEU A 90 -3.14 -9.78 3.17
CA LEU A 90 -4.54 -9.68 3.57
C LEU A 90 -4.71 -8.79 4.81
N PRO A 91 -4.18 -7.54 4.80
CA PRO A 91 -4.12 -6.71 6.00
C PRO A 91 -5.50 -6.38 6.59
N HIS A 92 -6.53 -6.21 5.76
CA HIS A 92 -7.87 -5.89 6.25
C HIS A 92 -8.59 -7.11 6.83
N LEU A 93 -8.34 -8.31 6.29
CA LEU A 93 -8.88 -9.56 6.81
C LEU A 93 -8.28 -9.87 8.19
N ILE A 94 -6.94 -9.83 8.29
CA ILE A 94 -6.25 -10.02 9.58
C ILE A 94 -6.62 -8.90 10.56
N GLY A 95 -6.76 -7.67 10.07
CA GLY A 95 -7.23 -6.54 10.85
C GLY A 95 -8.64 -6.75 11.42
N ARG A 96 -9.59 -7.28 10.64
CA ARG A 96 -10.94 -7.64 11.10
C ARG A 96 -10.88 -8.66 12.24
N LEU A 97 -10.11 -9.74 12.07
CA LEU A 97 -9.92 -10.75 13.12
C LEU A 97 -9.34 -10.14 14.41
N TYR A 98 -8.34 -9.27 14.29
CA TYR A 98 -7.78 -8.59 15.46
C TYR A 98 -8.80 -7.67 16.13
N VAL A 99 -9.56 -6.91 15.33
CA VAL A 99 -10.57 -5.98 15.84
C VAL A 99 -11.65 -6.70 16.64
N ASP A 100 -12.12 -7.84 16.14
CA ASP A 100 -13.21 -8.58 16.77
C ASP A 100 -12.80 -9.24 18.10
N ASN A 101 -11.53 -9.61 18.24
CA ASN A 101 -11.05 -10.37 19.39
C ASN A 101 -10.33 -9.51 20.45
N TYR A 102 -9.68 -8.41 20.04
CA TYR A 102 -8.72 -7.72 20.90
C TYR A 102 -8.86 -6.20 20.93
N PHE A 103 -9.58 -5.59 19.99
CA PHE A 103 -9.59 -4.13 19.88
C PHE A 103 -10.57 -3.49 20.86
N ASN A 104 -10.07 -2.57 21.68
CA ASN A 104 -10.85 -1.85 22.67
C ASN A 104 -11.44 -0.55 22.08
N GLU A 105 -12.76 -0.51 21.91
CA GLU A 105 -13.46 0.68 21.40
C GLU A 105 -13.36 1.90 22.34
N MET A 106 -13.16 1.71 23.65
CA MET A 106 -12.90 2.85 24.56
C MET A 106 -11.55 3.48 24.26
N ALA A 107 -10.51 2.66 24.04
CA ALA A 107 -9.18 3.16 23.69
C ALA A 107 -9.20 3.92 22.35
N LYS A 108 -10.04 3.51 21.39
CA LYS A 108 -10.26 4.26 20.15
C LYS A 108 -10.78 5.67 20.40
N LYS A 109 -11.76 5.82 21.30
CA LYS A 109 -12.33 7.13 21.67
C LYS A 109 -11.28 8.03 22.32
N ASP A 110 -10.47 7.48 23.21
CA ASP A 110 -9.40 8.24 23.88
C ASP A 110 -8.36 8.74 22.88
N VAL A 111 -7.94 7.89 21.94
CA VAL A 111 -7.01 8.28 20.87
C VAL A 111 -7.65 9.29 19.92
N GLN A 112 -8.94 9.18 19.60
CA GLN A 112 -9.66 10.19 18.81
C GLN A 112 -9.66 11.57 19.49
N ASN A 113 -9.89 11.61 20.80
CA ASN A 113 -9.80 12.85 21.59
C ASN A 113 -8.37 13.42 21.58
N LEU A 114 -7.35 12.56 21.71
CA LEU A 114 -5.95 12.98 21.62
C LEU A 114 -5.63 13.60 20.25
N VAL A 115 -6.05 12.96 19.15
CA VAL A 115 -5.87 13.49 17.79
C VAL A 115 -6.58 14.83 17.61
N PHE A 116 -7.78 14.99 18.18
CA PHE A 116 -8.51 16.25 18.18
C PHE A 116 -7.73 17.37 18.89
N GLU A 117 -7.23 17.11 20.10
CA GLU A 117 -6.45 18.10 20.85
C GLU A 117 -5.12 18.43 20.14
N ILE A 118 -4.44 17.45 19.54
CA ILE A 118 -3.23 17.70 18.72
C ILE A 118 -3.55 18.63 17.55
N LYS A 119 -4.63 18.37 16.80
CA LYS A 119 -5.06 19.22 15.69
C LYS A 119 -5.36 20.64 16.19
N LYS A 120 -6.07 20.78 17.31
CA LYS A 120 -6.38 22.08 17.92
C LYS A 120 -5.12 22.85 18.30
N GLN A 121 -4.12 22.21 18.90
CA GLN A 121 -2.85 22.86 19.23
C GLN A 121 -2.05 23.24 17.98
N LEU A 122 -2.05 22.39 16.96
CA LEU A 122 -1.42 22.69 15.68
C LEU A 122 -2.08 23.90 15.01
N ARG A 123 -3.41 24.01 15.07
CA ARG A 123 -4.15 25.20 14.60
C ARG A 123 -3.65 26.48 15.26
N LEU A 124 -3.53 26.47 16.60
CA LEU A 124 -3.05 27.62 17.36
C LEU A 124 -1.61 27.99 16.99
N LYS A 125 -0.74 27.00 16.81
CA LYS A 125 0.64 27.22 16.36
C LYS A 125 0.70 27.83 14.95
N ILE A 126 -0.10 27.33 14.01
CA ILE A 126 -0.17 27.88 12.64
C ILE A 126 -0.71 29.31 12.67
N ALA A 127 -1.78 29.56 13.43
CA ALA A 127 -2.42 30.87 13.52
C ALA A 127 -1.48 31.95 14.09
N ASN A 128 -0.67 31.59 15.08
CA ASN A 128 0.25 32.51 15.76
C ASN A 128 1.66 32.53 15.16
N SER A 129 1.89 31.82 14.06
CA SER A 129 3.21 31.73 13.45
C SER A 129 3.59 33.02 12.73
N VAL A 130 4.69 33.65 13.14
CA VAL A 130 5.20 34.89 12.56
C VAL A 130 5.93 34.70 11.22
N TRP A 131 6.37 33.47 10.91
CA TRP A 131 7.10 33.19 9.66
C TRP A 131 6.18 32.77 8.50
N ILE A 132 4.89 32.51 8.77
CA ILE A 132 3.90 32.10 7.76
C ILE A 132 3.10 33.33 7.35
N ASP A 133 3.17 33.66 6.06
CA ASP A 133 2.35 34.71 5.45
C ASP A 133 0.85 34.36 5.47
N GLU A 134 0.01 35.37 5.30
CA GLU A 134 -1.44 35.23 5.47
C GLU A 134 -2.07 34.23 4.50
N LYS A 135 -1.64 34.23 3.23
CA LYS A 135 -2.18 33.33 2.20
C LYS A 135 -1.81 31.88 2.51
N THR A 136 -0.56 31.62 2.87
CA THR A 136 -0.10 30.27 3.24
C THR A 136 -0.77 29.80 4.53
N ARG A 137 -0.98 30.69 5.51
CA ARG A 137 -1.68 30.39 6.76
C ARG A 137 -3.12 29.96 6.51
N PHE A 138 -3.84 30.68 5.65
CA PHE A 138 -5.21 30.31 5.28
C PHE A 138 -5.25 28.90 4.69
N GLN A 139 -4.40 28.59 3.71
CA GLN A 139 -4.35 27.26 3.09
C GLN A 139 -4.00 26.14 4.08
N ALA A 140 -3.04 26.39 4.99
CA ALA A 140 -2.64 25.44 6.02
C ALA A 140 -3.78 25.15 7.01
N LEU A 141 -4.54 26.18 7.40
CA LEU A 141 -5.71 26.04 8.27
C LEU A 141 -6.88 25.33 7.56
N SER A 142 -7.10 25.62 6.27
CA SER A 142 -8.11 24.90 5.47
C SER A 142 -7.81 23.40 5.37
N LYS A 143 -6.54 23.02 5.17
CA LYS A 143 -6.11 21.60 5.14
C LYS A 143 -6.32 20.89 6.48
N LEU A 144 -6.17 21.61 7.59
CA LEU A 144 -6.35 21.05 8.93
C LEU A 144 -7.84 20.73 9.26
N ASN A 145 -8.78 21.34 8.52
CA ASN A 145 -10.24 21.16 8.66
C ASN A 145 -10.75 21.32 10.10
N TYR A 146 -10.55 22.51 10.68
CA TYR A 146 -11.07 22.81 12.02
C TYR A 146 -12.37 23.61 12.01
N ASP A 147 -12.77 24.19 10.87
CA ASP A 147 -13.98 25.00 10.79
C ASP A 147 -15.18 24.16 10.34
N PHE A 148 -15.95 23.68 11.32
CA PHE A 148 -17.17 22.87 11.13
C PHE A 148 -18.32 23.66 10.47
N SER A 149 -18.17 24.99 10.32
CA SER A 149 -19.21 25.88 9.79
C SER A 149 -19.20 26.06 8.28
N ILE A 150 -18.12 25.67 7.60
CA ILE A 150 -18.06 25.75 6.15
C ILE A 150 -18.71 24.50 5.59
N GLN A 151 -19.99 24.60 5.21
CA GLN A 151 -20.60 23.69 4.24
C GLN A 151 -19.81 23.81 2.95
N THR A 152 -18.72 23.07 2.83
CA THR A 152 -17.99 23.01 1.58
C THR A 152 -18.62 21.95 0.71
N ASN A 153 -19.03 22.40 -0.48
CA ASN A 153 -19.39 21.65 -1.66
C ASN A 153 -18.56 20.36 -1.78
N GLU A 154 -19.16 19.29 -2.33
CA GLU A 154 -18.62 17.92 -2.37
C GLU A 154 -17.13 17.80 -2.82
N ASN A 155 -16.62 18.78 -3.57
CA ASN A 155 -15.24 18.79 -4.09
C ASN A 155 -14.15 19.27 -3.08
N SER A 156 -14.50 19.85 -1.94
CA SER A 156 -13.51 20.31 -0.93
C SER A 156 -13.09 19.24 0.09
N GLN A 157 -13.77 18.09 0.13
CA GLN A 157 -13.45 16.99 1.05
C GLN A 157 -12.09 16.31 0.74
N LEU A 158 -11.53 16.51 -0.45
CA LEU A 158 -10.33 15.80 -0.94
C LEU A 158 -9.00 16.26 -0.30
N HIS A 159 -8.93 17.45 0.30
CA HIS A 159 -7.65 18.02 0.75
C HIS A 159 -7.54 18.21 2.27
N GLN A 160 -8.42 17.56 3.03
CA GLN A 160 -8.52 17.73 4.47
C GLN A 160 -7.85 16.59 5.23
N MET A 161 -7.31 16.88 6.42
CA MET A 161 -6.74 15.85 7.28
C MET A 161 -7.83 14.92 7.85
N LEU A 162 -7.94 13.71 7.29
CA LEU A 162 -8.79 12.65 7.83
C LEU A 162 -8.14 11.99 9.05
N ALA A 163 -8.91 11.78 10.12
CA ALA A 163 -8.46 11.06 11.31
C ALA A 163 -9.05 9.64 11.29
N VAL A 164 -8.25 8.67 10.82
CA VAL A 164 -8.58 7.24 10.90
C VAL A 164 -7.83 6.64 12.08
N VAL A 165 -8.56 6.15 13.09
CA VAL A 165 -7.99 5.59 14.32
C VAL A 165 -8.32 4.10 14.40
N GLY A 166 -7.27 3.27 14.48
CA GLY A 166 -7.38 1.81 14.60
C GLY A 166 -7.64 1.11 13.26
N TYR A 167 -8.88 1.18 12.77
CA TYR A 167 -9.32 0.43 11.59
C TYR A 167 -10.36 1.21 10.76
N GLN A 168 -10.48 0.88 9.47
CA GLN A 168 -11.56 1.40 8.62
C GLN A 168 -12.87 0.67 8.89
N SER A 169 -13.98 1.38 9.11
CA SER A 169 -15.25 0.79 9.51
C SER A 169 -15.80 -0.27 8.54
N TRP A 170 -15.51 -0.14 7.24
CA TRP A 170 -15.98 -1.06 6.21
C TRP A 170 -15.48 -2.50 6.41
N ILE A 171 -14.33 -2.72 7.09
CA ILE A 171 -13.82 -4.07 7.32
C ILE A 171 -14.69 -4.88 8.28
N LYS A 172 -15.58 -4.22 9.05
CA LYS A 172 -16.54 -4.90 9.95
C LYS A 172 -17.82 -5.34 9.25
N ASN A 173 -18.01 -4.98 7.99
CA ASN A 173 -19.13 -5.41 7.17
C ASN A 173 -18.65 -6.55 6.27
N ASP A 174 -19.15 -7.76 6.53
CA ASP A 174 -18.68 -8.97 5.85
C ASP A 174 -18.88 -8.88 4.34
N THR A 175 -20.02 -8.34 3.87
CA THR A 175 -20.28 -8.13 2.43
C THR A 175 -19.26 -7.18 1.79
N GLN A 176 -18.86 -6.11 2.49
CA GLN A 176 -17.85 -5.17 1.97
C GLN A 176 -16.45 -5.79 1.97
N LEU A 177 -16.12 -6.58 2.99
CA LEU A 177 -14.84 -7.25 3.11
C LEU A 177 -14.68 -8.36 2.06
N GLU A 178 -15.70 -9.17 1.85
CA GLU A 178 -15.76 -10.18 0.78
C GLU A 178 -15.67 -9.52 -0.60
N ALA A 179 -16.46 -8.47 -0.84
CA ALA A 179 -16.40 -7.71 -2.08
C ALA A 179 -15.03 -7.05 -2.31
N TYR A 180 -14.29 -6.70 -1.26
CA TYR A 180 -12.91 -6.20 -1.38
C TYR A 180 -11.93 -7.30 -1.78
N TYR A 181 -12.14 -8.53 -1.32
CA TYR A 181 -11.26 -9.69 -1.54
C TYR A 181 -11.74 -10.67 -2.63
N PHE A 182 -12.77 -10.33 -3.40
CA PHE A 182 -13.41 -11.22 -4.38
C PHE A 182 -12.47 -11.86 -5.42
N GLU A 183 -11.31 -11.26 -5.68
CA GLU A 183 -10.31 -11.87 -6.57
C GLU A 183 -9.66 -13.14 -5.99
N LEU A 184 -9.81 -13.38 -4.68
CA LEU A 184 -9.25 -14.51 -3.96
C LEU A 184 -10.19 -15.73 -3.88
N ASP A 185 -11.45 -15.62 -4.33
CA ASP A 185 -12.46 -16.70 -4.28
C ASP A 185 -12.05 -17.98 -5.05
N GLN A 186 -10.95 -17.91 -5.82
CA GLN A 186 -10.41 -19.02 -6.59
C GLN A 186 -9.12 -19.62 -6.03
N ILE A 187 -8.63 -19.20 -4.87
CA ILE A 187 -7.43 -19.81 -4.27
C ILE A 187 -7.75 -21.24 -3.85
N ARG A 188 -7.28 -22.20 -4.64
CA ARG A 188 -7.52 -23.64 -4.46
C ARG A 188 -6.23 -24.44 -4.37
N SER A 189 -5.07 -23.79 -4.41
CA SER A 189 -3.81 -24.52 -4.51
C SER A 189 -3.41 -25.18 -3.20
N SER A 190 -3.04 -26.46 -3.29
CA SER A 190 -2.38 -27.21 -2.21
C SER A 190 -0.87 -26.90 -2.10
N ASN A 191 -0.30 -26.20 -3.09
CA ASN A 191 1.09 -25.76 -3.08
C ASN A 191 1.21 -24.33 -2.53
N PHE A 192 2.11 -24.16 -1.57
CA PHE A 192 2.33 -22.89 -0.91
C PHE A 192 2.80 -21.76 -1.85
N LEU A 193 3.70 -22.05 -2.80
CA LEU A 193 4.18 -21.04 -3.75
C LEU A 193 3.06 -20.58 -4.69
N ASP A 194 2.23 -21.52 -5.15
CA ASP A 194 1.10 -21.19 -6.02
C ASP A 194 0.07 -20.33 -5.30
N ALA A 195 -0.25 -20.65 -4.04
CA ALA A 195 -1.14 -19.81 -3.22
C ALA A 195 -0.60 -18.37 -3.07
N VAL A 196 0.72 -18.21 -2.90
CA VAL A 196 1.36 -16.88 -2.86
C VAL A 196 1.25 -16.16 -4.21
N LEU A 197 1.48 -16.87 -5.31
CA LEU A 197 1.36 -16.29 -6.66
C LEU A 197 -0.07 -15.86 -6.96
N GLU A 198 -1.07 -16.63 -6.52
CA GLU A 198 -2.48 -16.28 -6.65
C GLU A 198 -2.83 -15.02 -5.84
N MET A 199 -2.35 -14.92 -4.59
CA MET A 199 -2.50 -13.70 -3.77
C MET A 199 -1.82 -12.49 -4.42
N ASP A 200 -0.60 -12.64 -4.94
CA ASP A 200 0.14 -11.58 -5.63
C ASP A 200 -0.60 -11.11 -6.90
N ARG A 201 -1.15 -12.05 -7.67
CA ARG A 201 -1.97 -11.76 -8.85
C ARG A 201 -3.24 -11.01 -8.47
N ALA A 202 -3.98 -11.47 -7.46
CA ALA A 202 -5.21 -10.83 -6.99
C ALA A 202 -4.94 -9.39 -6.52
N ASN A 203 -3.90 -9.19 -5.71
CA ASN A 203 -3.51 -7.85 -5.26
C ASN A 203 -3.13 -6.93 -6.43
N THR A 204 -2.34 -7.44 -7.37
CA THR A 204 -1.94 -6.69 -8.58
C THR A 204 -3.18 -6.27 -9.38
N LEU A 205 -4.14 -7.17 -9.59
CA LEU A 205 -5.38 -6.87 -10.31
C LEU A 205 -6.21 -5.78 -9.63
N ARG A 206 -6.31 -5.84 -8.30
CA ARG A 206 -7.01 -4.83 -7.52
C ARG A 206 -6.39 -3.45 -7.70
N GLU A 207 -5.06 -3.35 -7.65
CA GLU A 207 -4.36 -2.08 -7.87
C GLU A 207 -4.55 -1.55 -9.28
N PHE A 208 -4.44 -2.39 -10.32
CA PHE A 208 -4.68 -1.96 -11.70
C PHE A 208 -6.11 -1.50 -11.95
N ARG A 209 -7.12 -2.10 -11.32
CA ARG A 209 -8.53 -1.66 -11.42
C ARG A 209 -8.76 -0.25 -10.89
N LYS A 210 -7.93 0.23 -9.94
CA LYS A 210 -8.04 1.61 -9.44
C LYS A 210 -7.76 2.64 -10.55
N LEU A 211 -6.97 2.29 -11.57
CA LEU A 211 -6.71 3.17 -12.71
C LEU A 211 -8.01 3.47 -13.50
N GLN A 212 -8.91 2.50 -13.64
CA GLN A 212 -10.22 2.70 -14.29
C GLN A 212 -11.17 3.58 -13.46
N GLN A 213 -11.02 3.56 -12.13
CA GLN A 213 -11.84 4.37 -11.24
C GLN A 213 -11.39 5.84 -11.22
N LEU A 214 -10.10 6.10 -11.44
CA LEU A 214 -9.55 7.45 -11.55
C LEU A 214 -9.95 8.11 -12.87
N SER A 215 -9.87 7.40 -14.01
CA SER A 215 -10.30 7.95 -15.30
C SER A 215 -11.77 8.40 -15.30
N ALA A 216 -12.64 7.72 -14.55
CA ALA A 216 -14.05 8.09 -14.40
C ALA A 216 -14.28 9.34 -13.53
N ARG A 217 -13.34 9.69 -12.65
CA ARG A 217 -13.40 10.89 -11.79
C ARG A 217 -12.93 12.15 -12.50
N GLU A 218 -12.01 12.02 -13.46
CA GLU A 218 -11.48 13.15 -14.24
C GLU A 218 -12.43 13.59 -15.37
N THR A 219 -13.35 12.71 -15.80
CA THR A 219 -14.38 13.03 -16.81
C THR A 219 -15.65 13.68 -16.24
N LYS A 220 -15.67 14.11 -14.98
CA LYS A 220 -16.75 14.88 -14.35
C LYS A 220 -16.24 16.21 -13.83
#